data_AF-A0A7X6I9W7-F1
#
_entry.id   AF-A0A7X6I9W7-F1
#
_cell.length_a   1.000
_cell.length_b   1.000
_cell.length_c   1.000
_cell.angle_alpha   90.00
_cell.angle_beta   90.00
_cell.angle_gamma   90.00
#
_symmetry.space_group_name_H-M   'P 1'
#
loop_
_entity.id
_entity.type
_entity.pdbx_description
1 polymer ?
#
loop_
_entity_poly.entity_id
_entity_poly.type
_entity_poly.pdbx_seq_one_letter_code
_entity_poly.pdbx_strand_id
1 'polypeptide(L)'
;MNEHIRFQANRSFSIFGIDLLVGLEDFNGQIVATGKPIEFNSYVAGRRVEAPTLSLKDGEAQLLMDELWKVGIRPSSGQGSVGQLAATERHLSDMRTIVFDKLKIPQKENP
;
A
#
# COMPACT_ATOMS: atom_id res chain seq x y z
N MET A 1 14.81 -25.09 -10.20
CA MET A 1 13.43 -24.67 -10.50
C MET A 1 13.19 -23.42 -9.65
N ASN A 2 13.28 -22.21 -10.20
CA ASN A 2 12.87 -21.03 -9.45
C ASN A 2 11.42 -20.77 -9.83
N GLU A 3 10.54 -21.12 -8.92
CA GLU A 3 9.14 -20.75 -8.97
C GLU A 3 8.99 -19.38 -8.30
N HIS A 4 8.14 -18.53 -8.85
CA HIS A 4 7.88 -17.20 -8.32
C HIS A 4 6.42 -17.11 -7.87
N ILE A 5 6.18 -16.42 -6.76
CA ILE A 5 4.82 -16.19 -6.29
C ILE A 5 4.12 -15.15 -7.18
N ARG A 6 2.87 -15.44 -7.52
CA ARG A 6 1.98 -14.53 -8.24
C ARG A 6 0.78 -14.18 -7.38
N PHE A 7 0.42 -12.92 -7.43
CA PHE A 7 -0.84 -12.40 -6.91
C PHE A 7 -1.74 -12.01 -8.07
N GLN A 8 -3.05 -12.18 -7.87
CA GLN A 8 -4.05 -11.60 -8.75
C GLN A 8 -5.22 -11.11 -7.91
N ALA A 9 -5.50 -9.82 -7.94
CA ALA A 9 -6.65 -9.24 -7.28
C ALA A 9 -7.77 -9.00 -8.30
N ASN A 10 -9.00 -9.36 -7.94
CA ASN A 10 -10.19 -9.12 -8.76
C ASN A 10 -11.29 -8.44 -7.93
N ARG A 11 -12.12 -7.61 -8.56
CA ARG A 11 -13.31 -7.06 -7.91
C ARG A 11 -14.39 -8.13 -7.83
N SER A 12 -14.91 -8.33 -6.63
CA SER A 12 -15.94 -9.33 -6.36
C SER A 12 -17.25 -8.65 -6.02
N PHE A 13 -18.22 -8.73 -6.93
CA PHE A 13 -19.54 -8.15 -6.74
C PHE A 13 -20.35 -8.88 -5.67
N SER A 14 -20.18 -10.20 -5.55
CA SER A 14 -20.93 -11.04 -4.61
C SER A 14 -20.70 -10.67 -3.14
N ILE A 15 -19.48 -10.24 -2.80
CA ILE A 15 -19.10 -9.81 -1.44
C ILE A 15 -18.90 -8.30 -1.33
N PHE A 16 -19.20 -7.53 -2.40
CA PHE A 16 -18.88 -6.11 -2.51
C PHE A 16 -17.44 -5.79 -2.10
N GLY A 17 -16.49 -6.60 -2.56
CA GLY A 17 -15.12 -6.64 -2.04
C GLY A 17 -14.08 -6.95 -3.10
N ILE A 18 -13.02 -7.63 -2.68
CA ILE A 18 -11.94 -8.11 -3.54
C ILE A 18 -11.73 -9.61 -3.30
N ASP A 19 -11.45 -10.33 -4.38
CA ASP A 19 -10.92 -11.69 -4.31
C ASP A 19 -9.42 -11.62 -4.58
N LEU A 20 -8.63 -12.30 -3.74
CA LEU A 20 -7.17 -12.39 -3.90
C LEU A 20 -6.78 -13.84 -4.19
N LEU A 21 -6.27 -14.07 -5.39
CA LEU A 21 -5.64 -15.32 -5.77
C LEU A 21 -4.14 -15.22 -5.50
N VAL A 22 -3.60 -16.27 -4.89
CA VAL A 22 -2.16 -16.47 -4.66
C VAL A 22 -1.76 -17.76 -5.36
N GLY A 23 -0.67 -17.76 -6.11
CA GLY A 23 -0.19 -18.95 -6.81
C GLY A 23 1.31 -18.94 -7.04
N LEU A 24 1.83 -20.03 -7.57
CA LEU A 24 3.21 -20.17 -8.02
C LEU A 24 3.23 -20.26 -9.54
N GLU A 25 4.19 -19.58 -10.13
CA GLU A 25 4.47 -19.62 -11.57
C GLU A 25 5.85 -20.16 -11.87
N ASP A 26 5.96 -20.88 -12.98
CA ASP A 26 7.25 -21.26 -13.56
C ASP A 26 7.88 -20.10 -14.37
N PHE A 27 9.08 -20.32 -14.91
CA PHE A 27 9.77 -19.34 -15.76
C PHE A 27 9.07 -19.06 -17.10
N ASN A 28 8.14 -19.91 -17.53
CA ASN A 28 7.36 -19.71 -18.74
C ASN A 28 6.08 -18.90 -18.47
N GLY A 29 5.85 -18.49 -17.21
CA GLY A 29 4.65 -17.79 -16.78
C GLY A 29 3.43 -18.69 -16.67
N GLN A 30 3.61 -20.01 -16.59
CA GLN A 30 2.51 -20.95 -16.35
C GLN A 30 2.28 -21.09 -14.86
N ILE A 31 1.01 -21.00 -14.45
CA ILE A 31 0.61 -21.26 -13.07
C ILE A 31 0.77 -22.76 -12.79
N VAL A 32 1.69 -23.09 -11.90
CA VAL A 32 1.98 -24.48 -11.51
C VAL A 32 1.26 -24.87 -10.22
N ALA A 33 0.89 -23.90 -9.38
CA ALA A 33 0.14 -24.14 -8.15
C ALA A 33 -0.70 -22.92 -7.75
N THR A 34 -1.78 -23.15 -7.00
CA THR A 34 -2.63 -22.11 -6.40
C THR A 34 -2.82 -22.35 -4.91
N GLY A 35 -2.93 -21.25 -4.16
CA GLY A 35 -3.25 -21.27 -2.75
C GLY A 35 -4.70 -21.67 -2.51
N LYS A 36 -4.94 -22.35 -1.38
CA LYS A 36 -6.29 -22.62 -0.89
C LYS A 36 -6.84 -21.39 -0.15
N PRO A 37 -8.17 -21.27 -0.02
CA PRO A 37 -8.77 -20.28 0.86
C PRO A 37 -8.18 -20.34 2.27
N ILE A 38 -8.04 -19.19 2.93
CA ILE A 38 -7.55 -19.11 4.30
C ILE A 38 -8.61 -19.72 5.24
N GLU A 39 -8.19 -20.68 6.06
CA GLU A 39 -9.01 -21.26 7.12
C GLU A 39 -8.70 -20.58 8.46
N PHE A 40 -9.74 -20.19 9.20
CA PHE A 40 -9.61 -19.55 10.49
C PHE A 40 -9.91 -20.54 11.62
N ASN A 41 -8.97 -20.67 12.56
CA ASN A 41 -9.15 -21.46 13.77
C ASN A 41 -9.37 -20.55 14.98
N SER A 42 -10.37 -20.89 15.80
CA SER A 42 -10.64 -20.17 17.05
C SER A 42 -9.60 -20.56 18.10
N TYR A 43 -8.98 -19.56 18.73
CA TYR A 43 -8.04 -19.76 19.82
C TYR A 43 -8.65 -19.29 21.15
N VAL A 44 -8.39 -20.05 22.21
CA VAL A 44 -8.68 -19.62 23.58
C VAL A 44 -7.69 -18.52 23.96
N ALA A 45 -8.17 -17.49 24.66
CA ALA A 45 -7.37 -16.33 25.06
C ALA A 45 -6.07 -16.75 25.77
N GLY A 46 -4.95 -16.17 25.34
CA GLY A 46 -3.62 -16.40 25.92
C GLY A 46 -2.65 -17.20 25.03
N ARG A 47 -3.11 -17.76 23.90
CA ARG A 47 -2.21 -18.42 22.94
C ARG A 47 -1.64 -17.41 21.94
N ARG A 48 -0.31 -17.37 21.80
CA ARG A 48 0.40 -16.52 20.82
C ARG A 48 0.32 -17.19 19.44
N VAL A 49 0.13 -16.41 18.37
CA VAL A 49 0.16 -16.92 16.99
C VAL A 49 1.53 -17.56 16.73
N GLU A 50 1.55 -18.85 16.38
CA GLU A 50 2.78 -19.67 16.34
C GLU A 50 3.55 -19.53 15.01
N ALA A 51 2.90 -19.11 13.91
CA ALA A 51 3.54 -18.93 12.61
C ALA A 51 2.79 -17.91 11.72
N PRO A 52 3.48 -17.21 10.80
CA PRO A 52 2.85 -16.32 9.83
C PRO A 52 2.01 -17.12 8.80
N THR A 53 0.86 -16.59 8.40
CA THR A 53 0.00 -17.19 7.37
C THR A 53 0.62 -17.13 5.97
N LEU A 54 1.42 -16.09 5.70
CA LEU A 54 2.11 -15.88 4.43
C LEU A 54 3.40 -15.08 4.69
N SER A 55 4.50 -15.50 4.08
CA SER A 55 5.79 -14.83 4.15
C SER A 55 6.22 -14.42 2.75
N LEU A 56 6.51 -13.13 2.55
CA LEU A 56 6.86 -12.55 1.25
C LEU A 56 8.21 -11.84 1.33
N LYS A 57 8.98 -11.93 0.26
CA LYS A 57 10.12 -11.04 0.03
C LYS A 57 9.62 -9.65 -0.36
N ASP A 58 10.42 -8.62 -0.17
CA ASP A 58 10.05 -7.23 -0.46
C ASP A 58 9.50 -7.03 -1.90
N GLY A 59 10.14 -7.65 -2.89
CA GLY A 59 9.66 -7.59 -4.28
C GLY A 59 8.29 -8.26 -4.49
N GLU A 60 8.03 -9.36 -3.78
CA GLU A 60 6.75 -10.08 -3.84
C GLU A 60 5.65 -9.29 -3.11
N ALA A 61 6.01 -8.64 -2.00
CA ALA A 61 5.12 -7.72 -1.30
C ALA A 61 4.74 -6.51 -2.16
N GLN A 62 5.68 -5.97 -2.96
CA GLN A 62 5.38 -4.91 -3.91
C GLN A 62 4.41 -5.38 -5.01
N LEU A 63 4.60 -6.58 -5.55
CA LEU A 63 3.68 -7.14 -6.54
C LEU A 63 2.26 -7.31 -5.99
N LEU A 64 2.13 -7.73 -4.72
CA LEU A 64 0.83 -7.76 -4.04
C LEU A 64 0.20 -6.37 -3.95
N MET A 65 0.99 -5.36 -3.55
CA MET A 65 0.51 -3.98 -3.47
C MET A 65 0.07 -3.45 -4.84
N ASP A 66 0.79 -3.78 -5.91
CA ASP A 66 0.46 -3.35 -7.26
C ASP A 66 -0.86 -3.97 -7.75
N GLU A 67 -1.10 -5.26 -7.47
CA GLU A 67 -2.37 -5.92 -7.79
C GLU A 67 -3.55 -5.30 -7.02
N LEU A 68 -3.38 -5.04 -5.73
CA LEU A 68 -4.38 -4.34 -4.92
C LEU A 68 -4.66 -2.93 -5.47
N TRP A 69 -3.61 -2.21 -5.88
CA TRP A 69 -3.74 -0.89 -6.48
C TRP A 69 -4.53 -0.95 -7.79
N LYS A 70 -4.25 -1.92 -8.67
CA LYS A 70 -4.95 -2.10 -9.96
C LYS A 70 -6.47 -2.23 -9.78
N VAL A 71 -6.91 -2.89 -8.71
CA VAL A 71 -8.34 -2.99 -8.39
C VAL A 71 -8.88 -1.80 -7.57
N GLY A 72 -8.06 -0.80 -7.29
CA GLY A 72 -8.46 0.45 -6.63
C GLY A 72 -8.39 0.40 -5.10
N ILE A 73 -7.67 -0.57 -4.52
CA ILE A 73 -7.36 -0.60 -3.09
C ILE A 73 -6.06 0.16 -2.85
N ARG A 74 -6.10 1.11 -1.92
CA ARG A 74 -4.96 1.97 -1.60
C ARG A 74 -4.78 2.03 -0.09
N PRO A 75 -3.56 2.22 0.43
CA PRO A 75 -3.36 2.50 1.84
C PRO A 75 -4.19 3.71 2.27
N SER A 76 -5.02 3.54 3.31
CA SER A 76 -5.85 4.61 3.88
C SER A 76 -5.02 5.73 4.50
N SER A 77 -3.79 5.41 4.94
CA SER A 77 -2.83 6.35 5.51
C SER A 77 -1.51 6.26 4.76
N GLY A 78 -1.51 6.55 3.47
CA GLY A 78 -0.27 6.75 2.74
C GLY A 78 0.47 7.97 3.31
N GLN A 79 1.65 7.77 3.90
CA GLN A 79 2.57 8.85 4.32
C GLN A 79 2.93 9.83 3.17
N GLY A 80 2.57 9.52 1.93
CA GLY A 80 2.68 10.44 0.79
C GLY A 80 1.87 11.72 0.92
N SER A 81 0.68 11.70 1.54
CA SER A 81 -0.19 12.89 1.62
C SER A 81 0.33 13.93 2.63
N VAL A 82 0.75 13.47 3.82
CA VAL A 82 1.22 14.35 4.90
C VAL A 82 2.56 15.00 4.53
N GLY A 83 3.47 14.26 3.89
CA GLY A 83 4.76 14.79 3.45
C GLY A 83 4.67 15.72 2.24
N GLN A 84 3.81 15.42 1.27
CA GLN A 84 3.61 16.29 0.09
C GLN A 84 2.89 17.59 0.46
N LEU A 85 1.88 17.55 1.35
CA LEU A 85 1.25 18.76 1.88
C LEU A 85 2.25 19.62 2.64
N ALA A 86 3.01 19.03 3.57
CA ALA A 86 4.04 19.77 4.32
C ALA A 86 5.12 20.38 3.41
N ALA A 87 5.55 19.66 2.37
CA ALA A 87 6.49 20.18 1.37
C ALA A 87 5.88 21.34 0.55
N THR A 88 4.61 21.23 0.18
CA THR A 88 3.88 22.27 -0.56
C THR A 88 3.67 23.52 0.31
N GLU A 89 3.27 23.35 1.56
CA GLU A 89 3.09 24.44 2.54
C GLU A 89 4.41 25.18 2.79
N ARG A 90 5.51 24.43 2.99
CA ARG A 90 6.84 25.01 3.16
C ARG A 90 7.27 25.78 1.92
N HIS A 91 7.05 25.22 0.74
CA HIS A 91 7.36 25.88 -0.53
C HIS A 91 6.55 27.20 -0.71
N LEU A 92 5.25 27.19 -0.40
CA LEU A 92 4.40 28.39 -0.46
C LEU A 92 4.83 29.45 0.57
N SER A 93 5.26 29.03 1.76
CA SER A 93 5.81 29.92 2.78
C SER A 93 7.09 30.62 2.32
N ASP A 94 7.98 29.89 1.68
CA ASP A 94 9.24 30.44 1.15
C ASP A 94 8.96 31.43 0.00
N MET A 95 8.03 31.11 -0.90
CA MET A 95 7.60 32.04 -1.96
C MET A 95 6.98 33.32 -1.42
N ARG A 96 6.13 33.22 -0.38
CA ARG A 96 5.55 34.40 0.29
C ARG A 96 6.65 35.26 0.88
N THR A 97 7.59 34.66 1.61
CA THR A 97 8.71 35.39 2.23
C THR A 97 9.48 36.20 1.20
N ILE A 98 9.85 35.61 0.05
CA ILE A 98 10.57 36.30 -1.03
C ILE A 98 9.75 37.45 -1.62
N VAL A 99 8.46 37.24 -1.86
CA VAL A 99 7.59 38.26 -2.46
C VAL A 99 7.42 39.45 -1.52
N PHE A 100 7.13 39.21 -0.24
CA PHE A 100 6.96 40.28 0.74
C PHE A 100 8.26 41.04 1.03
N ASP A 101 9.39 40.34 1.08
CA ASP A 101 10.73 40.95 1.23
C ASP A 101 11.06 41.85 0.02
N LYS A 102 10.84 41.35 -1.21
CA LYS A 102 11.08 42.13 -2.44
C LYS A 102 10.13 43.32 -2.61
N LEU A 103 8.89 43.20 -2.15
CA LEU A 103 7.89 44.27 -2.26
C LEU A 103 7.94 45.28 -1.10
N LYS A 104 8.81 45.08 -0.08
CA LYS A 104 8.90 45.90 1.14
C LYS A 104 7.54 46.10 1.84
N ILE A 105 6.64 45.13 1.71
CA ILE A 105 5.34 45.17 2.36
C ILE A 105 5.53 44.61 3.76
N PRO A 106 5.18 45.34 4.83
CA PRO A 106 5.31 44.82 6.19
C PRO A 106 4.45 43.56 6.35
N GLN A 107 5.09 42.46 6.77
CA GLN A 107 4.40 41.23 7.14
C GLN A 107 3.48 41.55 8.31
N LYS A 108 2.17 41.34 8.15
CA LYS A 108 1.24 41.49 9.27
C LYS A 108 1.38 40.24 10.14
N GLU A 109 1.93 40.41 11.35
CA GLU A 109 1.86 39.37 12.39
C GLU A 109 0.38 39.06 12.62
N ASN A 110 -0.01 37.81 12.36
CA ASN A 110 -1.32 37.30 12.78
C ASN A 110 -1.21 36.87 14.25
N PRO A 111 -2.27 37.09 15.06
CA PRO A 111 -2.31 36.67 16.46
C PRO A 111 -2.25 35.14 16.64
#